data_AF-A0A377CVN8-F1
#
_entry.id   AF-A0A377CVN8-F1
#
_cell.length_a   1.000
_cell.length_b   1.000
_cell.length_c   1.000
_cell.angle_alpha   90.00
_cell.angle_beta   90.00
_cell.angle_gamma   90.00
#
_symmetry.space_group_name_H-M   'P 1'
#
loop_
_entity.id
_entity.type
_entity.pdbx_description
1 polymer ?
#
loop_
_entity_poly.entity_id
_entity_poly.type
_entity_poly.pdbx_seq_one_letter_code
_entity_poly.pdbx_strand_id
1 'polypeptide(L)'
;MDLENKFSYHFLEGLTLTEDGILTQGNEQVYIPQKELGVLIVLLESAGHVVLKDMIIESVWKNIIVSDESLTRCIYSLRCIF
;
A
#
# COMPACT_ATOMS: atom_id res chain seq x y z
N MET A 1 -4.61 -24.02 -14.57
CA MET A 1 -4.30 -23.01 -15.62
C MET A 1 -4.90 -21.73 -15.10
N ASP A 2 -4.22 -21.22 -14.10
CA ASP A 2 -4.71 -20.18 -13.22
C ASP A 2 -4.32 -18.88 -13.91
N LEU A 3 -5.28 -18.34 -14.65
CA LEU A 3 -5.20 -16.99 -15.19
C LEU A 3 -5.42 -16.05 -14.00
N GLU A 4 -4.44 -16.01 -13.09
CA GLU A 4 -4.45 -15.10 -11.95
C GLU A 4 -4.45 -13.69 -12.53
N ASN A 5 -5.52 -12.95 -12.23
CA ASN A 5 -5.75 -11.62 -12.77
C ASN A 5 -4.79 -10.66 -12.06
N LYS A 6 -3.51 -10.75 -12.41
CA LYS A 6 -2.43 -10.06 -11.73
C LYS A 6 -2.50 -8.58 -12.08
N PHE A 7 -2.95 -7.75 -11.15
CA PHE A 7 -2.97 -6.30 -11.34
C PHE A 7 -1.67 -5.68 -10.80
N SER A 8 -1.16 -4.68 -11.52
CA SER A 8 0.00 -3.90 -11.11
C SER A 8 -0.32 -2.42 -11.16
N TYR A 9 0.24 -1.67 -10.23
CA TYR A 9 0.19 -0.22 -10.25
C TYR A 9 1.48 0.32 -10.83
N HIS A 10 1.36 1.22 -11.80
CA HIS A 10 2.49 1.91 -12.40
C HIS A 10 2.50 3.34 -11.89
N PHE A 11 3.64 3.74 -11.33
CA PHE A 11 3.88 5.10 -10.85
C PHE A 11 4.82 5.82 -11.81
N LEU A 12 5.14 7.07 -11.49
CA LEU A 12 6.15 7.84 -12.21
C LEU A 12 7.53 7.16 -12.10
N GLU A 13 8.45 7.56 -12.99
CA GLU A 13 9.86 7.14 -12.93
C GLU A 13 10.09 5.62 -13.07
N GLY A 14 9.14 4.90 -13.65
CA GLY A 14 9.27 3.46 -13.94
C GLY A 14 9.01 2.54 -12.75
N LEU A 15 8.51 3.08 -11.64
CA LEU A 15 8.12 2.32 -10.46
C LEU A 15 6.89 1.45 -10.75
N THR A 16 6.99 0.16 -10.44
CA THR A 16 5.89 -0.80 -10.60
C THR A 16 5.66 -1.56 -9.29
N LEU A 17 4.44 -1.50 -8.76
CA LEU A 17 3.99 -2.28 -7.60
C LEU A 17 3.16 -3.46 -8.07
N THR A 18 3.53 -4.65 -7.63
CA THR A 18 2.74 -5.88 -7.80
C THR A 18 1.85 -6.14 -6.58
N GLU A 19 0.79 -6.92 -6.77
CA GLU A 19 -0.14 -7.30 -5.69
C GLU A 19 0.52 -8.01 -4.50
N ASP A 20 1.65 -8.69 -4.74
CA ASP A 20 2.44 -9.37 -3.71
C ASP A 20 3.26 -8.40 -2.83
N GLY A 21 3.16 -7.09 -3.09
CA GLY A 21 3.81 -6.03 -2.32
C GLY A 21 5.23 -5.74 -2.76
N ILE A 22 5.65 -6.16 -3.96
CA ILE A 22 6.98 -5.88 -4.49
C ILE A 22 6.92 -4.59 -5.32
N LEU A 23 7.63 -3.58 -4.87
CA LEU A 23 7.88 -2.35 -5.62
C LEU A 23 9.21 -2.49 -6.38
N THR A 24 9.16 -2.37 -7.70
CA THR A 24 10.34 -2.51 -8.58
C THR A 24 10.67 -1.19 -9.26
N GLN A 25 11.95 -0.82 -9.26
CA GLN A 25 12.50 0.28 -10.06
C GLN A 25 13.75 -0.19 -10.80
N GLY A 26 13.66 -0.39 -12.11
CA GLY A 26 14.75 -0.96 -12.89
C GLY A 26 15.14 -2.36 -12.38
N ASN A 27 16.33 -2.47 -11.77
CA ASN A 27 16.84 -3.72 -11.18
C ASN A 27 16.66 -3.80 -9.66
N GLU A 28 16.18 -2.74 -9.01
CA GLU A 28 15.96 -2.71 -7.57
C GLU A 28 14.54 -3.16 -7.21
N GLN A 29 14.43 -3.91 -6.13
CA GLN A 29 13.17 -4.40 -5.61
C GLN A 29 13.08 -4.14 -4.10
N VAL A 30 11.96 -3.58 -3.68
CA VAL A 30 11.65 -3.32 -2.27
C VAL A 30 10.36 -4.03 -1.91
N TYR A 31 10.39 -4.79 -0.82
CA TYR A 31 9.19 -5.42 -0.27
C TYR A 31 8.46 -4.45 0.66
N ILE A 32 7.19 -4.22 0.35
CA ILE A 32 6.27 -3.47 1.21
C ILE A 32 5.58 -4.47 2.15
N PRO A 33 5.73 -4.33 3.48
CA PRO A 33 5.06 -5.23 4.40
C PRO A 33 3.55 -5.13 4.31
N GLN A 34 2.85 -6.19 4.67
CA GLN A 34 1.42 -6.36 4.40
C GLN A 34 0.51 -5.24 4.94
N LYS A 35 0.87 -4.62 6.07
CA LYS A 35 0.06 -3.54 6.66
C LYS A 35 0.26 -2.22 5.91
N GLU A 36 1.50 -1.90 5.59
CA GLU A 36 1.87 -0.78 4.72
C GLU A 36 1.25 -0.96 3.33
N LEU A 37 1.30 -2.17 2.78
CA LEU A 37 0.67 -2.48 1.49
C LEU A 37 -0.84 -2.26 1.57
N GLY A 38 -1.51 -2.77 2.62
CA GLY A 38 -2.94 -2.54 2.82
C GLY A 38 -3.30 -1.05 2.88
N VAL A 39 -2.51 -0.25 3.61
CA VAL A 39 -2.68 1.21 3.66
C VAL A 39 -2.50 1.82 2.26
N LEU A 40 -1.46 1.42 1.54
CA LEU A 40 -1.17 1.92 0.20
C LEU A 40 -2.30 1.59 -0.79
N ILE A 41 -2.85 0.37 -0.76
CA ILE A 41 -3.96 -0.02 -1.62
C ILE A 41 -5.18 0.87 -1.37
N VAL A 42 -5.55 1.14 -0.11
CA VAL A 42 -6.67 2.04 0.21
C VAL A 42 -6.45 3.44 -0.36
N LEU A 43 -5.22 3.95 -0.29
CA LEU A 43 -4.86 5.26 -0.86
C LEU A 43 -4.90 5.24 -2.40
N LEU A 44 -4.48 4.14 -3.04
CA LEU A 44 -4.52 3.98 -4.49
C LEU A 44 -5.95 3.88 -5.01
N GLU A 45 -6.82 3.13 -4.34
CA GLU A 45 -8.24 3.02 -4.67
C GLU A 45 -8.95 4.38 -4.54
N SER A 46 -8.46 5.24 -3.65
CA SER A 46 -9.00 6.59 -3.42
C SER A 46 -8.14 7.70 -4.04
N ALA A 47 -7.30 7.37 -5.04
CA ALA A 47 -6.35 8.32 -5.60
C ALA A 47 -7.03 9.64 -6.03
N GLY A 48 -6.39 10.76 -5.68
CA GLY A 48 -6.92 12.11 -5.93
C GLY A 48 -7.95 12.61 -4.92
N HIS A 49 -8.30 11.82 -3.90
CA HIS A 49 -9.27 12.19 -2.86
C HIS A 49 -8.65 12.07 -1.45
N VAL A 50 -9.16 12.86 -0.51
CA VAL A 50 -8.77 12.77 0.90
C VAL A 50 -9.48 11.57 1.53
N VAL A 51 -8.72 10.70 2.20
CA VAL A 51 -9.23 9.53 2.92
C VAL A 51 -9.18 9.79 4.43
N LEU A 52 -10.27 9.51 5.14
CA LEU A 52 -10.32 9.64 6.60
C LEU A 52 -9.51 8.53 7.28
N LYS A 53 -8.81 8.86 8.37
CA LYS A 53 -7.98 7.89 9.11
C LYS A 53 -8.77 6.65 9.52
N ASP A 54 -10.01 6.83 9.98
CA ASP A 54 -10.84 5.75 10.51
C ASP A 54 -11.23 4.77 9.41
N MET A 55 -11.45 5.26 8.17
CA MET A 55 -11.69 4.39 7.02
C MET A 55 -10.46 3.53 6.69
N ILE A 56 -9.26 4.09 6.77
CA ILE A 56 -8.02 3.34 6.52
C ILE A 56 -7.84 2.27 7.62
N ILE A 57 -8.06 2.65 8.88
CA ILE A 57 -7.92 1.75 10.02
C ILE A 57 -8.91 0.58 9.90
N GLU A 58 -10.19 0.86 9.66
CA GLU A 58 -11.22 -0.16 9.51
C GLU A 58 -10.97 -1.09 8.32
N SER A 59 -10.47 -0.56 7.20
CA SER A 59 -10.17 -1.35 6.01
C SER A 59 -8.98 -2.30 6.20
N VAL A 60 -7.90 -1.83 6.84
CA VAL A 60 -6.62 -2.55 6.95
C VAL A 60 -6.51 -3.43 8.20
N TRP A 61 -7.15 -3.02 9.30
CA TRP A 61 -7.11 -3.72 10.60
C TRP A 61 -8.47 -4.27 11.04
N LYS A 62 -9.40 -4.53 10.11
CA LYS A 62 -10.71 -5.17 10.32
C LYS A 62 -10.89 -5.90 11.67
N ASN A 63 -11.68 -5.30 12.56
CA ASN A 63 -12.01 -5.82 13.90
C ASN A 63 -10.83 -5.89 14.90
N ILE A 64 -9.75 -5.15 14.67
CA ILE A 64 -8.61 -5.03 15.58
C ILE A 64 -8.49 -3.57 16.00
N ILE A 65 -8.53 -3.34 17.30
CA ILE A 65 -8.28 -2.02 17.87
C ILE A 65 -6.78 -1.71 17.72
N VAL A 66 -6.47 -0.67 16.96
CA VAL A 66 -5.11 -0.16 16.78
C VAL A 66 -5.04 1.32 17.13
N SER A 67 -3.86 1.77 17.55
CA SER A 67 -3.61 3.17 17.84
C SER A 67 -3.38 3.98 16.56
N ASP A 68 -3.69 5.27 16.59
CA ASP A 68 -3.33 6.23 15.52
C ASP A 68 -1.83 6.17 15.15
N GLU A 69 -0.96 5.86 16.11
CA GLU A 69 0.47 5.69 15.87
C GLU A 69 0.78 4.54 14.91
N SER A 70 0.01 3.46 14.92
CA SER A 70 0.19 2.35 13.98
C SER A 70 -0.01 2.81 12.54
N LEU A 71 -1.09 3.55 12.27
CA LEU A 71 -1.32 4.13 10.95
C LEU A 71 -0.23 5.14 10.59
N THR A 72 0.14 6.02 11.53
CA THR A 72 1.18 7.03 11.33
C THR A 72 2.50 6.40 10.92
N ARG A 73 2.89 5.29 11.58
CA ARG A 73 4.11 4.55 11.26
C ARG A 73 4.05 3.87 9.89
N CYS A 74 2.91 3.31 9.50
CA CYS A 74 2.73 2.75 8.17
C CYS A 74 2.85 3.84 7.08
N ILE A 75 2.22 5.00 7.27
CA ILE A 75 2.34 6.14 6.34
C ILE A 75 3.78 6.62 6.25
N TYR A 76 4.48 6.74 7.37
CA TYR A 76 5.90 7.11 7.39
C TYR A 76 6.76 6.11 6.61
N SER A 77 6.56 4.82 6.88
CA SER A 77 7.29 3.73 6.19
C SER A 77 7.11 3.81 4.67
N LEU A 78 5.86 4.00 4.20
CA LEU A 78 5.58 4.18 2.79
C LEU A 78 6.31 5.40 2.19
N ARG A 79 6.34 6.53 2.90
CA ARG A 79 7.06 7.74 2.45
C ARG A 79 8.58 7.61 2.44
N CYS A 80 9.15 6.59 3.07
CA CYS A 80 10.57 6.28 2.96
C CYS A 80 10.87 5.32 1.80
N ILE A 81 9.84 4.63 1.28
CA ILE A 81 9.97 3.68 0.17
C ILE A 81 9.80 4.39 -1.18
N PHE A 82 8.85 5.33 -1.26
CA PHE A 82 8.59 6.19 -2.44
C PHE A 82 9.28 7.54 -2.30
#